data_AF-A0A924BLU4-F1
#
_entry.id   AF-A0A924BLU4-F1
#
_cell.length_a   1.000
_cell.length_b   1.000
_cell.length_c   1.000
_cell.angle_alpha   90.00
_cell.angle_beta   90.00
_cell.angle_gamma   90.00
#
_symmetry.space_group_name_H-M   'P 1'
#
loop_
_entity.id
_entity.type
_entity.pdbx_description
1 polymer ?
#
loop_
_entity_poly.entity_id
_entity_poly.type
_entity_poly.pdbx_seq_one_letter_code
_entity_poly.pdbx_strand_id
1 'polypeptide(L)'
;MSPEQRAAMAELGKGFKAYAKIATETLDMKSAGIANAAAYIGTLDERYKGNRALVASFVKQQLVATHASVTEAEAAVRRRGARIAGLSLTLLALCASLSWVFFRAISQPLRRAAELAGALAISDLSVRDNHNGSDATGRVLSALDEVARNLATLVADIRGTAEQISSASGEIASGKADFSSRTESTASALQQAASSIEQLATTIRSNADNARDANGREIRTLIGSSVEQIDAGAMKAQAAGQTMNRIIDAIERMSGTVDDISRAAAKQAAGIAQVNQSVAEMDNSTQQNATMVEKAAAATEALNGQAQRLVHLLTGFRTATA
;
A
#
# COMPACT_ATOMS: atom_id res chain seq x y z
N MET A 1 -39.75 -52.12 -61.07
CA MET A 1 -39.17 -52.92 -62.18
C MET A 1 -38.56 -51.98 -63.20
N SER A 2 -37.31 -52.23 -63.58
CA SER A 2 -36.67 -51.50 -64.68
C SER A 2 -37.44 -51.72 -66.00
N PRO A 3 -37.30 -50.82 -66.99
CA PRO A 3 -37.85 -51.04 -68.33
C PRO A 3 -37.41 -52.38 -68.94
N GLU A 4 -36.15 -52.78 -68.71
CA GLU A 4 -35.60 -54.05 -69.16
C GLU A 4 -36.23 -55.27 -68.49
N GLN A 5 -36.46 -55.23 -67.16
CA GLN A 5 -37.13 -56.32 -66.43
C GLN A 5 -38.57 -56.51 -66.91
N ARG A 6 -39.27 -55.42 -67.24
CA ARG A 6 -40.62 -55.48 -67.83
C ARG A 6 -40.60 -56.11 -69.22
N ALA A 7 -39.62 -55.74 -70.05
CA ALA A 7 -39.44 -56.34 -71.37
C ALA A 7 -39.13 -57.84 -71.30
N ALA A 8 -38.23 -58.25 -70.39
CA ALA A 8 -37.87 -59.65 -70.19
C ALA A 8 -39.03 -60.50 -69.66
N MET A 9 -39.86 -59.98 -68.74
CA MET A 9 -41.11 -60.66 -68.31
C MET A 9 -42.13 -60.77 -69.45
N ALA A 10 -42.25 -59.74 -70.30
CA ALA A 10 -43.16 -59.78 -71.44
C ALA A 10 -42.73 -60.84 -72.47
N GLU A 11 -41.42 -60.95 -72.76
CA GLU A 11 -40.87 -62.01 -73.61
C GLU A 11 -41.07 -63.41 -73.02
N LEU A 12 -40.85 -63.56 -71.70
CA LEU A 12 -41.12 -64.81 -71.00
C LEU A 12 -42.59 -65.22 -71.13
N GLY A 13 -43.52 -64.27 -70.96
CA GLY A 13 -44.96 -64.49 -71.13
C GLY A 13 -45.35 -64.92 -72.55
N LYS A 14 -44.73 -64.32 -73.58
CA LYS A 14 -44.92 -64.73 -74.99
C LYS A 14 -44.42 -66.16 -75.21
N GLY A 15 -43.24 -66.50 -74.67
CA GLY A 15 -42.66 -67.83 -74.73
C GLY A 15 -43.56 -68.90 -74.12
N PHE A 16 -44.04 -68.68 -72.90
CA PHE A 16 -44.96 -69.61 -72.23
C PHE A 16 -46.30 -69.74 -72.93
N LYS A 17 -46.91 -68.63 -73.40
CA LYS A 17 -48.18 -68.65 -74.13
C LYS A 17 -48.09 -69.51 -75.39
N ALA A 18 -46.98 -69.41 -76.09
CA ALA A 18 -46.78 -70.15 -77.33
C ALA A 18 -46.36 -71.62 -77.10
N TYR A 19 -45.69 -71.93 -75.99
CA TYR A 19 -45.51 -73.31 -75.54
C TYR A 19 -46.85 -73.95 -75.16
N ALA A 20 -47.68 -73.26 -74.38
CA ALA A 20 -49.00 -73.74 -73.98
C ALA A 20 -49.88 -74.03 -75.21
N LYS A 21 -49.87 -73.14 -76.22
CA LYS A 21 -50.58 -73.37 -77.48
C LYS A 21 -50.15 -74.68 -78.17
N ILE A 22 -48.85 -74.89 -78.36
CA ILE A 22 -48.33 -76.11 -79.02
C ILE A 22 -48.60 -77.35 -78.15
N ALA A 23 -48.52 -77.23 -76.83
CA ALA A 23 -48.82 -78.32 -75.89
C ALA A 23 -50.28 -78.75 -75.95
N THR A 24 -51.22 -77.82 -75.98
CA THR A 24 -52.65 -78.10 -76.18
C THR A 24 -52.90 -78.74 -77.53
N GLU A 25 -52.33 -78.19 -78.61
CA GLU A 25 -52.44 -78.75 -79.96
C GLU A 25 -51.88 -80.19 -80.03
N THR A 26 -50.80 -80.49 -79.30
CA THR A 26 -50.20 -81.84 -79.22
C THR A 26 -51.09 -82.81 -78.42
N LEU A 27 -51.77 -82.33 -77.36
CA LEU A 27 -52.68 -83.12 -76.52
C LEU A 27 -54.01 -83.44 -77.22
N ASP A 28 -54.51 -82.51 -78.05
CA ASP A 28 -55.76 -82.65 -78.79
C ASP A 28 -55.64 -83.58 -80.02
N MET A 29 -54.43 -84.07 -80.35
CA MET A 29 -54.18 -85.05 -81.41
C MET A 29 -54.70 -86.45 -81.03
N LYS A 30 -56.02 -86.62 -80.97
CA LYS A 30 -56.68 -87.90 -80.70
C LYS A 30 -56.72 -88.86 -81.91
N SER A 31 -56.22 -88.46 -83.08
CA SER A 31 -56.36 -89.25 -84.33
C SER A 31 -55.32 -89.00 -85.43
N ALA A 32 -54.32 -88.14 -85.22
CA ALA A 32 -53.24 -87.95 -86.19
C ALA A 32 -52.10 -88.93 -85.86
N GLY A 33 -51.80 -89.87 -86.77
CA GLY A 33 -50.86 -90.97 -86.52
C GLY A 33 -49.47 -90.58 -85.98
N ILE A 34 -48.74 -91.58 -85.49
CA ILE A 34 -47.44 -91.49 -84.76
C ILE A 34 -46.43 -90.53 -85.41
N ALA A 35 -46.41 -90.43 -86.75
CA ALA A 35 -45.50 -89.54 -87.48
C ALA A 35 -45.74 -88.04 -87.22
N ASN A 36 -47.00 -87.59 -87.09
CA ASN A 36 -47.29 -86.18 -86.79
C ASN A 36 -47.04 -85.87 -85.31
N ALA A 37 -47.27 -86.83 -84.41
CA ALA A 37 -46.97 -86.67 -82.98
C ALA A 37 -45.47 -86.46 -82.73
N ALA A 38 -44.59 -87.16 -83.45
CA ALA A 38 -43.13 -87.01 -83.31
C ALA A 38 -42.64 -85.60 -83.70
N ALA A 39 -43.18 -85.02 -84.77
CA ALA A 39 -42.85 -83.64 -85.20
C ALA A 39 -43.33 -82.61 -84.16
N TYR A 40 -44.54 -82.77 -83.63
CA TYR A 40 -45.07 -81.89 -82.57
C TYR A 40 -44.26 -82.01 -81.27
N ILE A 41 -43.90 -83.23 -80.85
CA ILE A 41 -43.02 -83.46 -79.69
C ILE A 41 -41.66 -82.76 -79.88
N GLY A 42 -41.07 -82.81 -81.08
CA GLY A 42 -39.82 -82.11 -81.40
C GLY A 42 -39.97 -80.57 -81.32
N THR A 43 -41.05 -80.01 -81.84
CA THR A 43 -41.32 -78.56 -81.74
C THR A 43 -41.61 -78.11 -80.30
N LEU A 44 -42.25 -78.98 -79.52
CA LEU A 44 -42.55 -78.76 -78.11
C LEU A 44 -41.27 -78.82 -77.26
N ASP A 45 -40.36 -79.76 -77.54
CA ASP A 45 -39.04 -79.84 -76.91
C ASP A 45 -38.18 -78.60 -77.21
N GLU A 46 -38.13 -78.15 -78.47
CA GLU A 46 -37.42 -76.91 -78.83
C GLU A 46 -38.02 -75.69 -78.13
N ARG A 47 -39.34 -75.62 -78.03
CA ARG A 47 -40.01 -74.52 -77.32
C ARG A 47 -39.81 -74.58 -75.81
N TYR A 48 -39.76 -75.78 -75.24
CA TYR A 48 -39.41 -76.01 -73.83
C TYR A 48 -37.98 -75.53 -73.54
N LYS A 49 -37.00 -75.93 -74.36
CA LYS A 49 -35.61 -75.46 -74.27
C LYS A 49 -35.51 -73.95 -74.38
N GLY A 50 -36.22 -73.33 -75.33
CA GLY A 50 -36.28 -71.88 -75.50
C GLY A 50 -36.86 -71.16 -74.28
N ASN A 51 -37.98 -71.64 -73.74
CA ASN A 51 -38.56 -71.08 -72.52
C ASN A 51 -37.66 -71.28 -71.30
N ARG A 52 -37.01 -72.43 -71.17
CA ARG A 52 -36.02 -72.68 -70.11
C ARG A 52 -34.85 -71.70 -70.21
N ALA A 53 -34.37 -71.40 -71.41
CA ALA A 53 -33.32 -70.41 -71.64
C ALA A 53 -33.78 -68.98 -71.29
N LEU A 54 -35.03 -68.61 -71.60
CA LEU A 54 -35.64 -67.33 -71.21
C LEU A 54 -35.81 -67.21 -69.68
N VAL A 55 -36.24 -68.28 -69.01
CA VAL A 55 -36.29 -68.31 -67.53
C VAL A 55 -34.88 -68.15 -66.96
N ALA A 56 -33.90 -68.90 -67.47
CA ALA A 56 -32.53 -68.85 -66.99
C ALA A 56 -31.89 -67.46 -67.20
N SER A 57 -32.11 -66.81 -68.33
CA SER A 57 -31.62 -65.45 -68.59
C SER A 57 -32.31 -64.42 -67.72
N PHE A 58 -33.63 -64.52 -67.52
CA PHE A 58 -34.39 -63.65 -66.63
C PHE A 58 -33.92 -63.76 -65.18
N VAL A 59 -33.77 -64.99 -64.66
CA VAL A 59 -33.26 -65.25 -63.31
C VAL A 59 -31.83 -64.71 -63.17
N LYS A 60 -30.96 -64.94 -64.16
CA LYS A 60 -29.58 -64.41 -64.15
C LYS A 60 -29.56 -62.88 -64.14
N GLN A 61 -30.39 -62.23 -64.97
CA GLN A 61 -30.50 -60.77 -65.01
C GLN A 61 -31.05 -60.21 -63.69
N GLN A 62 -32.03 -60.88 -63.09
CA GLN A 62 -32.60 -60.51 -61.79
C GLN A 62 -31.58 -60.66 -60.66
N LEU A 63 -30.77 -61.72 -60.66
CA LEU A 63 -29.73 -61.97 -59.68
C LEU A 63 -28.62 -60.92 -59.78
N VAL A 64 -28.17 -60.58 -61.00
CA VAL A 64 -27.20 -59.50 -61.23
C VAL A 64 -27.74 -58.13 -60.79
N ALA A 65 -28.98 -57.80 -61.15
CA ALA A 65 -29.62 -56.54 -60.75
C ALA A 65 -29.79 -56.43 -59.23
N THR A 66 -30.10 -57.55 -58.56
CA THR A 66 -30.24 -57.60 -57.10
C THR A 66 -28.88 -57.47 -56.40
N HIS A 67 -27.83 -58.13 -56.90
CA HIS A 67 -26.48 -57.93 -56.36
C HIS A 67 -26.00 -56.48 -56.55
N ALA A 68 -26.23 -55.89 -57.71
CA ALA A 68 -25.88 -54.50 -57.97
C ALA A 68 -26.56 -53.53 -57.00
N SER A 69 -27.87 -53.69 -56.75
CA SER A 69 -28.61 -52.82 -55.83
C SER A 69 -28.17 -52.99 -54.36
N VAL A 70 -27.82 -54.21 -53.93
CA VAL A 70 -27.25 -54.46 -52.59
C VAL A 70 -25.90 -53.76 -52.43
N THR A 71 -24.99 -53.90 -53.40
CA THR A 71 -23.67 -53.24 -53.33
C THR A 71 -23.78 -51.71 -53.34
N GLU A 72 -24.73 -51.14 -54.08
CA GLU A 72 -24.99 -49.71 -54.09
C GLU A 72 -25.55 -49.23 -52.74
N ALA A 73 -26.46 -50.00 -52.13
CA ALA A 73 -27.01 -49.72 -50.81
C ALA A 73 -25.93 -49.78 -49.72
N GLU A 74 -25.05 -50.79 -49.74
CA GLU A 74 -23.92 -50.89 -48.81
C GLU A 74 -22.95 -49.71 -48.97
N ALA A 75 -22.64 -49.31 -50.20
CA ALA A 75 -21.81 -48.13 -50.47
C ALA A 75 -22.50 -46.83 -50.01
N ALA A 76 -23.82 -46.72 -50.15
CA ALA A 76 -24.59 -45.58 -49.66
C ALA A 76 -24.58 -45.50 -48.12
N VAL A 77 -24.78 -46.63 -47.42
CA VAL A 77 -24.70 -46.71 -45.95
C VAL A 77 -23.30 -46.34 -45.47
N ARG A 78 -22.25 -46.87 -46.11
CA ARG A 78 -20.85 -46.54 -45.78
C ARG A 78 -20.54 -45.05 -45.97
N ARG A 79 -21.00 -44.45 -47.08
CA ARG A 79 -20.85 -43.01 -47.35
C ARG A 79 -21.58 -42.15 -46.32
N ARG A 80 -22.79 -42.55 -45.90
CA ARG A 80 -23.52 -41.85 -44.82
C ARG A 80 -22.80 -41.98 -43.47
N GLY A 81 -22.34 -43.19 -43.12
CA GLY A 81 -21.54 -43.43 -41.92
C GLY A 81 -20.28 -42.59 -41.87
N ALA A 82 -19.53 -42.51 -42.98
CA ALA A 82 -18.33 -41.68 -43.09
C ALA A 82 -18.64 -40.19 -42.92
N ARG A 83 -19.74 -39.68 -43.47
CA ARG A 83 -20.17 -38.27 -43.27
C ARG A 83 -20.55 -38.00 -41.81
N ILE A 84 -21.31 -38.90 -41.17
CA ILE A 84 -21.70 -38.75 -39.76
C ILE A 84 -20.46 -38.78 -38.85
N ALA A 85 -19.54 -39.71 -39.08
CA ALA A 85 -18.28 -39.78 -38.35
C ALA A 85 -17.44 -38.51 -38.54
N GLY A 86 -17.34 -38.02 -39.79
CA GLY A 86 -16.67 -36.76 -40.10
C GLY A 86 -17.29 -35.57 -39.37
N LEU A 87 -18.62 -35.41 -39.42
CA LEU A 87 -19.33 -34.34 -38.70
C LEU A 87 -19.11 -34.41 -37.18
N SER A 88 -19.13 -35.62 -36.62
CA SER A 88 -18.90 -35.84 -35.19
C SER A 88 -17.47 -35.44 -34.78
N LEU A 89 -16.47 -35.81 -35.59
CA LEU A 89 -15.07 -35.41 -35.40
C LEU A 89 -14.89 -33.89 -35.48
N THR A 90 -15.55 -33.23 -36.44
CA THR A 90 -15.48 -31.77 -36.54
C THR A 90 -16.12 -31.07 -35.35
N LEU A 91 -17.24 -31.60 -34.84
CA LEU A 91 -17.90 -31.05 -33.66
C LEU A 91 -17.01 -31.21 -32.41
N LEU A 92 -16.40 -32.39 -32.23
CA LEU A 92 -15.44 -32.61 -31.15
C LEU A 92 -14.24 -31.68 -31.22
N ALA A 93 -13.66 -31.49 -32.42
CA ALA A 93 -12.55 -30.58 -32.62
C ALA A 93 -12.94 -29.12 -32.32
N LEU A 94 -14.16 -28.71 -32.69
CA LEU A 94 -14.70 -27.39 -32.38
C LEU A 94 -14.92 -27.19 -30.87
N CYS A 95 -15.46 -28.20 -30.18
CA CYS A 95 -15.60 -28.16 -28.72
C CYS A 95 -14.23 -28.05 -28.03
N ALA A 96 -13.25 -28.83 -28.47
CA ALA A 96 -11.90 -28.77 -27.92
C ALA A 96 -11.22 -27.42 -28.17
N SER A 97 -11.38 -26.84 -29.38
CA SER A 97 -10.81 -25.54 -29.70
C SER A 97 -11.45 -24.40 -28.90
N LEU A 98 -12.79 -24.39 -28.79
CA LEU A 98 -13.51 -23.44 -27.94
C LEU A 98 -13.07 -23.58 -26.48
N SER A 99 -12.98 -24.81 -25.97
CA SER A 99 -12.54 -25.06 -24.59
C SER A 99 -11.12 -24.54 -24.33
N TRP A 100 -10.21 -24.69 -25.30
CA TRP A 100 -8.86 -24.15 -25.20
C TRP A 100 -8.83 -22.61 -25.21
N VAL A 101 -9.63 -21.98 -26.09
CA VAL A 101 -9.76 -20.53 -26.14
C VAL A 101 -10.33 -19.98 -24.82
N PHE A 102 -11.41 -20.56 -24.30
CA PHE A 102 -11.98 -20.13 -23.01
C PHE A 102 -11.02 -20.31 -21.84
N PHE A 103 -10.31 -21.45 -21.79
CA PHE A 103 -9.31 -21.69 -20.76
C PHE A 103 -8.20 -20.63 -20.77
N ARG A 104 -7.73 -20.25 -21.97
CA ARG A 104 -6.69 -19.23 -22.12
C ARG A 104 -7.20 -17.81 -21.88
N ALA A 105 -8.44 -17.51 -22.28
CA ALA A 105 -9.04 -16.19 -22.17
C ALA A 105 -9.55 -15.86 -20.75
N ILE A 106 -9.94 -16.87 -19.95
CA ILE A 106 -10.55 -16.65 -18.64
C ILE A 106 -9.72 -17.27 -17.51
N SER A 107 -9.42 -18.56 -17.59
CA SER A 107 -8.79 -19.27 -16.47
C SER A 107 -7.35 -18.82 -16.20
N GLN A 108 -6.58 -18.51 -17.25
CA GLN A 108 -5.21 -18.01 -17.08
C GLN A 108 -5.15 -16.62 -16.42
N PRO A 109 -5.88 -15.59 -16.90
CA PRO A 109 -5.91 -14.28 -16.23
C PRO A 109 -6.44 -14.36 -14.80
N LEU A 110 -7.48 -15.15 -14.52
CA LEU A 110 -8.00 -15.30 -13.16
C LEU A 110 -6.99 -15.93 -12.19
N ARG A 111 -6.16 -16.89 -12.66
CA ARG A 111 -5.06 -17.40 -11.84
C ARG A 111 -4.04 -16.32 -11.50
N ARG A 112 -3.69 -15.45 -12.44
CA ARG A 112 -2.79 -14.31 -12.19
C ARG A 112 -3.40 -13.30 -11.23
N ALA A 113 -4.68 -13.00 -11.38
CA ALA A 113 -5.39 -12.13 -10.43
C ALA A 113 -5.33 -12.71 -9.01
N ALA A 114 -5.51 -14.04 -8.87
CA ALA A 114 -5.37 -14.72 -7.58
C ALA A 114 -3.93 -14.67 -7.04
N GLU A 115 -2.91 -14.81 -7.90
CA GLU A 115 -1.50 -14.67 -7.52
C GLU A 115 -1.18 -13.25 -7.05
N LEU A 116 -1.64 -12.21 -7.75
CA LEU A 116 -1.51 -10.80 -7.34
C LEU A 116 -2.23 -10.53 -6.01
N ALA A 117 -3.49 -10.97 -5.89
CA ALA A 117 -4.24 -10.83 -4.65
C ALA A 117 -3.55 -11.57 -3.48
N GLY A 118 -2.99 -12.75 -3.75
CA GLY A 118 -2.19 -13.50 -2.78
C GLY A 118 -0.92 -12.76 -2.36
N ALA A 119 -0.22 -12.12 -3.30
CA ALA A 119 0.93 -11.27 -3.01
C ALA A 119 0.53 -10.06 -2.13
N LEU A 120 -0.56 -9.37 -2.48
CA LEU A 120 -1.10 -8.27 -1.68
C LEU A 120 -1.47 -8.71 -0.25
N ALA A 121 -2.05 -9.90 -0.10
CA ALA A 121 -2.44 -10.44 1.20
C ALA A 121 -1.25 -10.70 2.14
N ILE A 122 -0.07 -10.97 1.58
CA ILE A 122 1.19 -11.13 2.35
C ILE A 122 2.06 -9.87 2.31
N SER A 123 1.49 -8.71 1.95
CA SER A 123 2.17 -7.42 1.84
C SER A 123 3.33 -7.40 0.83
N ASP A 124 3.34 -8.30 -0.15
CA ASP A 124 4.27 -8.25 -1.27
C ASP A 124 3.71 -7.36 -2.39
N LEU A 125 4.24 -6.14 -2.44
CA LEU A 125 3.93 -5.10 -3.42
C LEU A 125 4.98 -5.03 -4.54
N SER A 126 5.91 -5.99 -4.60
CA SER A 126 6.94 -6.05 -5.63
C SER A 126 6.47 -6.69 -6.93
N VAL A 127 5.39 -7.47 -6.87
CA VAL A 127 4.79 -8.13 -8.02
C VAL A 127 4.09 -7.09 -8.90
N ARG A 128 4.54 -6.97 -10.14
CA ARG A 128 3.96 -6.09 -11.16
C ARG A 128 3.32 -6.92 -12.25
N ASP A 129 2.19 -6.47 -12.75
CA ASP A 129 1.54 -7.09 -13.90
C ASP A 129 1.44 -6.10 -15.07
N ASN A 130 2.05 -6.50 -16.20
CA ASN A 130 2.02 -5.74 -17.47
C ASN A 130 0.97 -6.34 -18.40
N HIS A 131 -0.24 -6.60 -17.91
CA HIS A 131 -1.29 -7.16 -18.75
C HIS A 131 -1.97 -6.08 -19.60
N ASN A 132 -1.86 -6.20 -20.92
CA ASN A 132 -2.42 -5.25 -21.89
C ASN A 132 -3.83 -5.65 -22.39
N GLY A 133 -4.55 -6.49 -21.64
CA GLY A 133 -5.91 -6.91 -22.01
C GLY A 133 -6.95 -5.82 -21.69
N SER A 134 -7.79 -5.46 -22.67
CA SER A 134 -8.88 -4.48 -22.48
C SER A 134 -10.22 -5.10 -22.08
N ASP A 135 -10.26 -6.42 -21.89
CA ASP A 135 -11.46 -7.16 -21.51
C ASP A 135 -11.77 -7.05 -19.99
N ALA A 136 -12.83 -7.74 -19.56
CA ALA A 136 -13.25 -7.73 -18.16
C ALA A 136 -12.18 -8.29 -17.20
N THR A 137 -11.38 -9.27 -17.62
CA THR A 137 -10.31 -9.84 -16.80
C THR A 137 -9.12 -8.88 -16.71
N GLY A 138 -8.77 -8.23 -17.83
CA GLY A 138 -7.75 -7.20 -17.86
C GLY A 138 -8.06 -6.02 -16.93
N ARG A 139 -9.31 -5.55 -16.88
CA ARG A 139 -9.73 -4.52 -15.92
C ARG A 139 -9.54 -4.93 -14.46
N VAL A 140 -9.77 -6.20 -14.12
CA VAL A 140 -9.54 -6.70 -12.75
C VAL A 140 -8.05 -6.71 -12.42
N LEU A 141 -7.20 -7.20 -13.34
CA LEU A 141 -5.74 -7.18 -13.15
C LEU A 141 -5.23 -5.74 -13.02
N SER A 142 -5.70 -4.82 -13.86
CA SER A 142 -5.34 -3.39 -13.77
C SER A 142 -5.77 -2.75 -12.45
N ALA A 143 -6.97 -3.07 -11.95
CA ALA A 143 -7.43 -2.55 -10.66
C ALA A 143 -6.61 -3.11 -9.49
N LEU A 144 -6.21 -4.39 -9.53
CA LEU A 144 -5.32 -4.99 -8.52
C LEU A 144 -3.93 -4.35 -8.56
N ASP A 145 -3.37 -4.12 -9.74
CA ASP A 145 -2.09 -3.43 -9.92
C ASP A 145 -2.17 -1.97 -9.42
N GLU A 146 -3.28 -1.26 -9.67
CA GLU A 146 -3.51 0.08 -9.14
C GLU A 146 -3.56 0.10 -7.60
N VAL A 147 -4.26 -0.85 -6.97
CA VAL A 147 -4.26 -0.99 -5.51
C VAL A 147 -2.86 -1.26 -4.99
N ALA A 148 -2.11 -2.16 -5.63
CA ALA A 148 -0.73 -2.47 -5.26
C ALA A 148 0.17 -1.23 -5.30
N ARG A 149 0.08 -0.44 -6.39
CA ARG A 149 0.84 0.81 -6.55
C ARG A 149 0.46 1.86 -5.51
N ASN A 150 -0.82 2.07 -5.26
CA ASN A 150 -1.29 3.04 -4.27
C ASN A 150 -0.82 2.67 -2.86
N LEU A 151 -0.88 1.38 -2.50
CA LEU A 151 -0.33 0.89 -1.23
C LEU A 151 1.19 1.07 -1.17
N ALA A 152 1.92 0.80 -2.26
CA ALA A 152 3.37 0.97 -2.29
C ALA A 152 3.78 2.43 -2.06
N THR A 153 3.06 3.37 -2.69
CA THR A 153 3.25 4.82 -2.47
C THR A 153 2.96 5.20 -1.02
N LEU A 154 1.82 4.76 -0.46
CA LEU A 154 1.48 5.04 0.95
C LEU A 154 2.55 4.50 1.93
N VAL A 155 3.04 3.28 1.69
CA VAL A 155 4.12 2.69 2.49
C VAL A 155 5.41 3.52 2.38
N ALA A 156 5.76 3.97 1.18
CA ALA A 156 6.92 4.82 0.96
C ALA A 156 6.78 6.18 1.67
N ASP A 157 5.62 6.82 1.58
CA ASP A 157 5.33 8.11 2.24
C ASP A 157 5.39 7.99 3.77
N ILE A 158 4.83 6.92 4.34
CA ILE A 158 4.88 6.69 5.78
C ILE A 158 6.33 6.41 6.23
N ARG A 159 7.10 5.62 5.46
CA ARG A 159 8.53 5.40 5.76
C ARG A 159 9.31 6.72 5.73
N GLY A 160 9.12 7.53 4.68
CA GLY A 160 9.77 8.83 4.56
C GLY A 160 9.38 9.78 5.69
N THR A 161 8.10 9.80 6.09
CA THR A 161 7.61 10.59 7.22
C THR A 161 8.23 10.12 8.55
N ALA A 162 8.34 8.81 8.76
CA ALA A 162 8.96 8.25 9.96
C ALA A 162 10.46 8.58 10.04
N GLU A 163 11.18 8.54 8.92
CA GLU A 163 12.58 8.98 8.82
C GLU A 163 12.73 10.47 9.14
N GLN A 164 11.84 11.32 8.61
CA GLN A 164 11.80 12.76 8.93
C GLN A 164 11.55 13.01 10.41
N ILE A 165 10.59 12.30 11.02
CA ILE A 165 10.31 12.40 12.47
C ILE A 165 11.52 11.97 13.29
N SER A 166 12.20 10.88 12.89
CA SER A 166 13.40 10.41 13.58
C SER A 166 14.53 11.44 13.50
N SER A 167 14.78 12.02 12.32
CA SER A 167 15.77 13.08 12.14
C SER A 167 15.44 14.32 12.97
N ALA A 168 14.20 14.83 12.87
CA ALA A 168 13.74 15.98 13.63
C ALA A 168 13.80 15.74 15.14
N SER A 169 13.47 14.52 15.60
CA SER A 169 13.62 14.13 17.01
C SER A 169 15.08 14.14 17.44
N GLY A 170 16.01 13.71 16.58
CA GLY A 170 17.45 13.81 16.82
C GLY A 170 17.92 15.26 16.97
N GLU A 171 17.45 16.15 16.11
CA GLU A 171 17.73 17.60 16.20
C GLU A 171 17.18 18.21 17.49
N ILE A 172 15.93 17.90 17.86
CA ILE A 172 15.33 18.36 19.12
C ILE A 172 16.10 17.83 20.32
N ALA A 173 16.52 16.56 20.31
CA ALA A 173 17.31 15.98 21.39
C ALA A 173 18.68 16.68 21.56
N SER A 174 19.32 17.07 20.46
CA SER A 174 20.55 17.87 20.46
C SER A 174 20.29 19.29 21.00
N GLY A 175 19.26 19.98 20.50
CA GLY A 175 18.87 21.31 20.97
C GLY A 175 18.50 21.33 22.46
N LYS A 176 17.88 20.25 22.95
CA LYS A 176 17.61 20.04 24.38
C LYS A 176 18.90 20.01 25.20
N ALA A 177 19.94 19.32 24.73
CA ALA A 177 21.21 19.24 25.45
C ALA A 177 21.87 20.63 25.58
N ASP A 178 21.84 21.43 24.52
CA ASP A 178 22.30 22.83 24.57
C ASP A 178 21.47 23.67 25.55
N PHE A 179 20.15 23.58 25.45
CA PHE A 179 19.26 24.34 26.33
C PHE A 179 19.43 23.95 27.81
N SER A 180 19.60 22.66 28.11
CA SER A 180 19.88 22.17 29.47
C SER A 180 21.18 22.76 30.01
N SER A 181 22.27 22.70 29.23
CA SER A 181 23.57 23.27 29.60
C SER A 181 23.48 24.77 29.89
N ARG A 182 22.75 25.51 29.04
CA ARG A 182 22.51 26.95 29.24
C ARG A 182 21.64 27.26 30.46
N THR A 183 20.67 26.41 30.75
CA THR A 183 19.81 26.52 31.94
C THR A 183 20.62 26.30 33.21
N GLU A 184 21.48 25.27 33.25
CA GLU A 184 22.40 25.00 34.37
C GLU A 184 23.39 26.16 34.58
N SER A 185 23.97 26.68 33.49
CA SER A 185 24.87 27.84 33.56
C SER A 185 24.16 29.09 34.08
N THR A 186 22.92 29.33 33.62
CA THR A 186 22.10 30.46 34.10
C THR A 186 21.76 30.31 35.57
N ALA A 187 21.37 29.11 36.02
CA ALA A 187 21.09 28.83 37.43
C ALA A 187 22.33 29.11 38.30
N SER A 188 23.51 28.64 37.88
CA SER A 188 24.77 28.89 38.58
C SER A 188 25.11 30.38 38.64
N ALA A 189 24.95 31.12 37.54
CA ALA A 189 25.20 32.55 37.49
C ALA A 189 24.26 33.33 38.41
N LEU A 190 22.99 32.92 38.46
CA LEU A 190 21.98 33.53 39.30
C LEU A 190 22.26 33.30 40.79
N GLN A 191 22.71 32.11 41.17
CA GLN A 191 23.11 31.80 42.53
C GLN A 191 24.35 32.59 42.97
N GLN A 192 25.32 32.78 42.06
CA GLN A 192 26.48 33.63 42.32
C GLN A 192 26.09 35.12 42.44
N ALA A 193 25.15 35.59 41.61
CA ALA A 193 24.62 36.94 41.70
C ALA A 193 23.89 37.17 43.03
N ALA A 194 23.04 36.23 43.46
CA ALA A 194 22.35 36.29 44.75
C ALA A 194 23.33 36.43 45.93
N SER A 195 24.38 35.58 45.96
CA SER A 195 25.43 35.68 46.99
C SER A 195 26.19 37.01 46.95
N SER A 196 26.50 37.51 45.75
CA SER A 196 27.16 38.81 45.58
C SER A 196 26.28 39.97 46.07
N ILE A 197 24.97 39.89 45.85
CA ILE A 197 24.00 40.88 46.33
C ILE A 197 23.87 40.86 47.85
N GLU A 198 23.87 39.68 48.48
CA GLU A 198 23.87 39.56 49.95
C GLU A 198 25.13 40.18 50.57
N GLN A 199 26.29 39.96 49.96
CA GLN A 199 27.54 40.59 50.37
C GLN A 199 27.46 42.12 50.21
N LEU A 200 27.00 42.62 49.05
CA LEU A 200 26.82 44.06 48.82
C LEU A 200 25.87 44.70 49.82
N ALA A 201 24.75 44.05 50.13
CA ALA A 201 23.79 44.52 51.13
C ALA A 201 24.45 44.68 52.51
N THR A 202 25.28 43.70 52.89
CA THR A 202 26.04 43.71 54.14
C THR A 202 27.06 44.85 54.16
N THR A 203 27.80 45.04 53.07
CA THR A 203 28.79 46.14 52.95
C THR A 203 28.14 47.52 53.01
N ILE A 204 27.00 47.73 52.32
CA ILE A 204 26.29 49.01 52.35
C ILE A 204 25.81 49.34 53.77
N ARG A 205 25.26 48.35 54.50
CA ARG A 205 24.86 48.53 55.88
C ARG A 205 26.05 48.88 56.78
N SER A 206 27.15 48.13 56.66
CA SER A 206 28.38 48.41 57.41
C SER A 206 28.96 49.80 57.11
N ASN A 207 28.93 50.25 55.85
CA ASN A 207 29.41 51.60 55.49
C ASN A 207 28.57 52.70 56.12
N ALA A 208 27.24 52.54 56.16
CA ALA A 208 26.36 53.51 56.82
C ALA A 208 26.62 53.59 58.33
N ASP A 209 26.82 52.44 58.98
CA ASP A 209 27.11 52.37 60.41
C ASP A 209 28.51 52.95 60.72
N ASN A 210 29.52 52.60 59.91
CA ASN A 210 30.86 53.16 60.03
C ASN A 210 30.89 54.68 59.85
N ALA A 211 30.13 55.22 58.90
CA ALA A 211 30.03 56.66 58.69
C ALA A 211 29.43 57.38 59.91
N ARG A 212 28.41 56.78 60.55
CA ARG A 212 27.81 57.30 61.79
C ARG A 212 28.79 57.25 62.96
N ASP A 213 29.48 56.12 63.14
CA ASP A 213 30.44 55.93 64.21
C ASP A 213 31.66 56.85 64.08
N ALA A 214 32.23 56.97 62.88
CA ALA A 214 33.36 57.83 62.59
C ALA A 214 33.02 59.30 62.87
N ASN A 215 31.86 59.76 62.37
CA ASN A 215 31.37 61.11 62.62
C ASN A 215 31.17 61.38 64.13
N GLY A 216 30.58 60.43 64.86
CA GLY A 216 30.40 60.57 66.32
C GLY A 216 31.71 60.69 67.09
N ARG A 217 32.76 59.97 66.67
CA ARG A 217 34.11 60.10 67.25
C ARG A 217 34.77 61.42 66.87
N GLU A 218 34.66 61.84 65.61
CA GLU A 218 35.29 63.07 65.11
C GLU A 218 34.67 64.32 65.73
N ILE A 219 33.34 64.37 65.89
CA ILE A 219 32.63 65.42 66.64
C ILE A 219 33.18 65.50 68.07
N ARG A 220 33.34 64.36 68.75
CA ARG A 220 33.85 64.30 70.12
C ARG A 220 35.28 64.82 70.23
N THR A 221 36.13 64.48 69.27
CA THR A 221 37.52 64.97 69.19
C THR A 221 37.58 66.48 68.94
N LEU A 222 36.79 66.99 67.99
CA LEU A 222 36.72 68.42 67.68
C LEU A 222 36.26 69.24 68.89
N ILE A 223 35.20 68.78 69.57
CA ILE A 223 34.72 69.39 70.82
C ILE A 223 35.81 69.34 71.89
N GLY A 224 36.44 68.17 72.10
CA GLY A 224 37.51 68.00 73.08
C GLY A 224 38.69 68.96 72.88
N SER A 225 39.21 69.06 71.65
CA SER A 225 40.33 69.97 71.35
C SER A 225 39.96 71.45 71.54
N SER A 226 38.69 71.78 71.33
CA SER A 226 38.19 73.15 71.49
C SER A 226 38.07 73.54 72.96
N VAL A 227 37.59 72.61 73.80
CA VAL A 227 37.55 72.80 75.27
C VAL A 227 38.96 73.03 75.80
N GLU A 228 39.93 72.25 75.32
CA GLU A 228 41.35 72.38 75.70
C GLU A 228 41.98 73.73 75.28
N GLN A 229 41.62 74.26 74.10
CA GLN A 229 42.07 75.58 73.65
C GLN A 229 41.43 76.74 74.40
N ILE A 230 40.19 76.58 74.87
CA ILE A 230 39.45 77.59 75.65
C ILE A 230 40.06 77.74 77.05
N ASP A 231 40.51 76.66 77.68
CA ASP A 231 41.14 76.69 79.01
C ASP A 231 42.49 77.45 79.05
N ALA A 232 43.10 77.74 77.89
CA ALA A 232 44.45 78.32 77.79
C ALA A 232 44.58 79.87 77.83
N GLY A 233 43.61 80.63 78.37
CA GLY A 233 43.80 82.03 78.83
C GLY A 233 43.26 83.20 77.96
N ALA A 234 42.82 84.26 78.64
CA ALA A 234 41.81 85.26 78.23
C ALA A 234 42.04 86.15 76.98
N MET A 235 43.24 86.28 76.40
CA MET A 235 43.39 86.94 75.07
C MET A 235 43.02 86.00 73.90
N LYS A 236 42.91 84.69 74.16
CA LYS A 236 42.43 83.71 73.17
C LYS A 236 40.91 83.66 73.07
N ALA A 237 40.13 84.32 73.93
CA ALA A 237 38.66 84.17 73.94
C ALA A 237 37.98 84.54 72.61
N GLN A 238 38.44 85.59 71.92
CA GLN A 238 37.90 85.97 70.60
C GLN A 238 38.35 85.02 69.48
N ALA A 239 39.61 84.59 69.50
CA ALA A 239 40.13 83.58 68.57
C ALA A 239 39.48 82.19 68.81
N ALA A 240 39.19 81.85 70.06
CA ALA A 240 38.47 80.66 70.48
C ALA A 240 37.01 80.72 70.05
N GLY A 241 36.34 81.88 70.16
CA GLY A 241 34.99 82.08 69.62
C GLY A 241 34.92 81.90 68.11
N GLN A 242 35.88 82.44 67.35
CA GLN A 242 35.96 82.21 65.90
C GLN A 242 36.26 80.74 65.56
N THR A 243 37.07 80.06 66.36
CA THR A 243 37.40 78.64 66.16
C THR A 243 36.19 77.75 66.47
N MET A 244 35.44 78.04 67.53
CA MET A 244 34.19 77.34 67.83
C MET A 244 33.15 77.51 66.74
N ASN A 245 32.97 78.72 66.20
CA ASN A 245 32.04 78.92 65.08
C ASN A 245 32.43 78.08 63.85
N ARG A 246 33.73 78.01 63.50
CA ARG A 246 34.18 77.13 62.41
C ARG A 246 33.97 75.64 62.71
N ILE A 247 34.08 75.23 63.96
CA ILE A 247 33.88 73.83 64.37
C ILE A 247 32.39 73.49 64.36
N ILE A 248 31.52 74.38 64.82
CA ILE A 248 30.07 74.23 64.69
C ILE A 248 29.70 74.11 63.21
N ASP A 249 30.20 74.99 62.34
CA ASP A 249 29.98 74.91 60.89
C ASP A 249 30.49 73.57 60.30
N ALA A 250 31.65 73.09 60.75
CA ALA A 250 32.22 71.82 60.30
C ALA A 250 31.38 70.63 60.77
N ILE A 251 30.92 70.63 62.01
CA ILE A 251 30.04 69.61 62.60
C ILE A 251 28.69 69.60 61.87
N GLU A 252 28.10 70.76 61.57
CA GLU A 252 26.86 70.86 60.80
C GLU A 252 27.01 70.25 59.39
N ARG A 253 28.10 70.56 58.69
CA ARG A 253 28.40 69.99 57.36
C ARG A 253 28.64 68.47 57.43
N MET A 254 29.38 68.01 58.42
CA MET A 254 29.62 66.58 58.65
C MET A 254 28.32 65.83 58.95
N SER A 255 27.48 66.37 59.84
CA SER A 255 26.17 65.80 60.16
C SER A 255 25.28 65.73 58.92
N GLY A 256 25.29 66.76 58.07
CA GLY A 256 24.59 66.74 56.78
C GLY A 256 25.08 65.64 55.84
N THR A 257 26.40 65.44 55.75
CA THR A 257 27.00 64.38 54.91
C THR A 257 26.62 62.98 55.40
N VAL A 258 26.58 62.74 56.71
CA VAL A 258 26.16 61.45 57.28
C VAL A 258 24.67 61.19 57.07
N ASP A 259 23.83 62.23 57.12
CA ASP A 259 22.42 62.11 56.75
C ASP A 259 22.27 61.74 55.28
N ASP A 260 23.01 62.40 54.38
CA ASP A 260 23.02 62.08 52.95
C ASP A 260 23.47 60.63 52.69
N ILE A 261 24.53 60.14 53.36
CA ILE A 261 24.99 58.75 53.29
C ILE A 261 23.91 57.80 53.81
N SER A 262 23.28 58.11 54.93
CA SER A 262 22.22 57.28 55.52
C SER A 262 21.03 57.14 54.58
N ARG A 263 20.59 58.25 53.96
CA ARG A 263 19.52 58.23 52.96
C ARG A 263 19.92 57.47 51.71
N ALA A 264 21.15 57.64 51.22
CA ALA A 264 21.68 56.92 50.06
C ALA A 264 21.75 55.41 50.32
N ALA A 265 22.24 55.00 51.50
CA ALA A 265 22.31 53.60 51.91
C ALA A 265 20.92 52.97 52.05
N ALA A 266 19.94 53.70 52.61
CA ALA A 266 18.55 53.23 52.67
C ALA A 266 17.95 53.04 51.27
N LYS A 267 18.22 53.95 50.33
CA LYS A 267 17.78 53.84 48.94
C LYS A 267 18.44 52.66 48.21
N GLN A 268 19.73 52.43 48.43
CA GLN A 268 20.44 51.27 47.89
C GLN A 268 19.93 49.95 48.47
N ALA A 269 19.65 49.90 49.78
CA ALA A 269 19.07 48.72 50.41
C ALA A 269 17.69 48.37 49.82
N ALA A 270 16.85 49.38 49.56
CA ALA A 270 15.59 49.19 48.85
C ALA A 270 15.79 48.71 47.40
N GLY A 271 16.78 49.28 46.70
CA GLY A 271 17.16 48.83 45.35
C GLY A 271 17.64 47.37 45.32
N ILE A 272 18.45 46.97 46.30
CA ILE A 272 18.89 45.58 46.47
C ILE A 272 17.72 44.64 46.73
N ALA A 273 16.77 45.02 47.59
CA ALA A 273 15.57 44.22 47.83
C ALA A 273 14.78 43.99 46.54
N GLN A 274 14.68 45.00 45.67
CA GLN A 274 14.06 44.87 44.35
C GLN A 274 14.85 43.93 43.42
N VAL A 275 16.19 44.05 43.38
CA VAL A 275 17.02 43.14 42.58
C VAL A 275 16.88 41.70 43.06
N ASN A 276 16.86 41.46 44.38
CA ASN A 276 16.63 40.12 44.95
C ASN A 276 15.28 39.53 44.52
N GLN A 277 14.23 40.35 44.47
CA GLN A 277 12.91 39.91 43.97
C GLN A 277 12.99 39.49 42.50
N SER A 278 13.65 40.29 41.64
CA SER A 278 13.85 39.94 40.23
C SER A 278 14.71 38.69 40.04
N VAL A 279 15.72 38.49 40.90
CA VAL A 279 16.56 37.28 40.92
C VAL A 279 15.72 36.07 41.30
N ALA A 280 14.85 36.17 42.31
CA ALA A 280 13.94 35.08 42.69
C ALA A 280 12.94 34.72 41.57
N GLU A 281 12.41 35.71 40.86
CA GLU A 281 11.55 35.48 39.69
C GLU A 281 12.29 34.80 38.54
N MET A 282 13.54 35.22 38.29
CA MET A 282 14.40 34.60 37.29
C MET A 282 14.78 33.16 37.65
N ASP A 283 14.92 32.84 38.95
CA ASP A 283 15.17 31.48 39.43
C ASP A 283 13.97 30.58 39.18
N ASN A 284 12.76 31.06 39.48
CA ASN A 284 11.52 30.35 39.17
C ASN A 284 11.39 30.06 37.66
N SER A 285 11.67 31.06 36.82
CA SER A 285 11.69 30.88 35.36
C SER A 285 12.75 29.86 34.92
N THR A 286 13.94 29.89 35.51
CA THR A 286 15.02 28.92 35.25
C THR A 286 14.60 27.49 35.62
N GLN A 287 13.91 27.30 36.75
CA GLN A 287 13.37 25.99 37.15
C GLN A 287 12.24 25.51 36.23
N GLN A 288 11.35 26.41 35.79
CA GLN A 288 10.33 26.09 34.80
C GLN A 288 10.95 25.66 33.46
N ASN A 289 11.99 26.36 33.02
CA ASN A 289 12.76 26.01 31.84
C ASN A 289 13.35 24.61 31.95
N ALA A 290 13.98 24.26 33.08
CA ALA A 290 14.48 22.90 33.33
C ALA A 290 13.36 21.84 33.24
N THR A 291 12.19 22.12 33.82
CA THR A 291 11.03 21.22 33.74
C THR A 291 10.53 21.05 32.29
N MET A 292 10.53 22.13 31.51
CA MET A 292 10.12 22.11 30.11
C MET A 292 11.09 21.29 29.24
N VAL A 293 12.39 21.39 29.51
CA VAL A 293 13.44 20.56 28.87
C VAL A 293 13.18 19.08 29.12
N GLU A 294 12.84 18.72 30.36
CA GLU A 294 12.58 17.33 30.73
C GLU A 294 11.30 16.79 30.05
N LYS A 295 10.23 17.59 30.00
CA LYS A 295 9.01 17.25 29.25
C LYS A 295 9.27 17.11 27.75
N ALA A 296 10.05 18.03 27.17
CA ALA A 296 10.45 17.96 25.77
C ALA A 296 11.28 16.70 25.48
N ALA A 297 12.14 16.27 26.42
CA ALA A 297 12.88 15.02 26.32
C ALA A 297 11.95 13.82 26.18
N ALA A 298 10.99 13.69 27.11
CA ALA A 298 10.05 12.58 27.14
C ALA A 298 9.17 12.56 25.87
N ALA A 299 8.72 13.73 25.40
CA ALA A 299 7.95 13.83 24.15
C ALA A 299 8.77 13.41 22.93
N THR A 300 10.04 13.84 22.85
CA THR A 300 10.95 13.50 21.75
C THR A 300 11.24 12.00 21.70
N GLU A 301 11.47 11.39 22.86
CA GLU A 301 11.70 9.94 22.96
C GLU A 301 10.44 9.14 22.54
N ALA A 302 9.25 9.60 22.96
CA ALA A 302 7.99 9.00 22.55
C ALA A 302 7.75 9.10 21.03
N LEU A 303 8.04 10.26 20.41
CA LEU A 303 7.92 10.46 18.96
C LEU A 303 8.89 9.57 18.18
N ASN A 304 10.15 9.51 18.59
CA ASN A 304 11.14 8.63 17.96
C ASN A 304 10.74 7.15 18.09
N GLY A 305 10.22 6.74 19.26
CA GLY A 305 9.68 5.39 19.45
C GLY A 305 8.45 5.10 18.58
N GLN A 306 7.58 6.08 18.33
CA GLN A 306 6.46 5.93 17.39
C GLN A 306 6.94 5.78 15.94
N ALA A 307 7.91 6.59 15.51
CA ALA A 307 8.51 6.49 14.18
C ALA A 307 9.15 5.11 13.94
N GLN A 308 9.92 4.60 14.91
CA GLN A 308 10.50 3.27 14.82
C GLN A 308 9.44 2.16 14.76
N ARG A 309 8.35 2.28 15.53
CA ARG A 309 7.22 1.33 15.44
C ARG A 309 6.56 1.36 14.06
N LEU A 310 6.36 2.54 13.47
CA LEU A 310 5.83 2.65 12.11
C LEU A 310 6.75 1.96 11.10
N VAL A 311 8.05 2.24 11.15
CA VAL A 311 9.04 1.57 10.28
C VAL A 311 9.00 0.05 10.48
N HIS A 312 8.91 -0.42 11.73
CA HIS A 312 8.82 -1.84 12.02
C HIS A 312 7.55 -2.49 11.44
N LEU A 313 6.38 -1.87 11.60
CA LEU A 313 5.13 -2.34 10.99
C LEU A 313 5.23 -2.40 9.46
N LEU A 314 5.98 -1.49 8.86
CA LEU A 314 6.21 -1.46 7.42
C LEU A 314 7.24 -2.49 6.92
N THR A 315 8.06 -3.10 7.79
CA THR A 315 9.05 -4.12 7.36
C THR A 315 8.42 -5.37 6.73
N GLY A 316 7.16 -5.66 7.07
CA GLY A 316 6.41 -6.74 6.43
C GLY A 316 6.05 -6.45 4.97
N PHE A 317 6.08 -5.18 4.55
CA PHE A 317 5.79 -4.79 3.18
C PHE A 317 7.04 -4.90 2.30
N ARG A 318 7.02 -5.80 1.32
CA ARG A 318 8.05 -5.86 0.27
C ARG A 318 7.63 -4.97 -0.87
N THR A 319 8.30 -3.83 -1.04
CA THR A 319 8.12 -2.99 -2.21
C THR A 319 9.15 -3.40 -3.28
N ALA A 320 8.83 -3.21 -4.56
CA ALA A 320 9.85 -3.25 -5.60
C ALA A 320 10.86 -2.13 -5.30
N THR A 321 12.07 -2.50 -4.87
CA THR A 321 13.17 -1.54 -4.70
C THR A 321 13.35 -0.77 -6.00
N ALA A 322 13.37 0.57 -5.90
CA ALA A 322 13.72 1.44 -7.02
C ALA A 322 15.15 1.17 -7.51
#